data_AF-G4MZ69-F1
#
_entry.id   AF-G4MZ69-F1
#
_cell.length_a   1.000
_cell.length_b   1.000
_cell.length_c   1.000
_cell.angle_alpha   90.00
_cell.angle_beta   90.00
_cell.angle_gamma   90.00
#
_symmetry.space_group_name_H-M   'P 1'
#
loop_
_entity.id
_entity.type
_entity.pdbx_description
1 polymer ?
#
loop_
_entity_poly.entity_id
_entity_poly.type
_entity_poly.pdbx_seq_one_letter_code
_entity_poly.pdbx_strand_id
1 'polypeptide(L)'
;MTRSEPLTSLALGRSPYDDVVQGEGPHDPRLPAQAYDERGRPINPEARRLNRELIRAHNEVMHAIGVAEPEDGGAERLAAEVERLKAKANADHIGSCMHYVGIHALNGGSLGIDGVKSRMLAYKRYGDVPLADLYYYERSQRSLFALLFPGLPCFIADELINYVRFETFSHVKSSVLDAIIVYIRAHLHIFMPVQSLGLAPRNAWFPGLSFFLFFSDESPVAKPPPLRSLQPRDIISWLGGVAISFAPLVAHQLTGRLQDIMGLFVGYTFYRLLPKPSREDEMRSAAYYSPRPEQTSAPEQTPLLSHLRENLHRPRRTSDGVPRPESVVLGGEGGAGQSQAPHAAIRRQSTFSSVPAAEDYDSDEDDEEGTERVFATLVHVDRDPDELASDGPPGVWSAELRPNAPTEGSVRGGDGPNGDHRGVRYNTNLHTLFPARLASDIFQRAVVTCLLTPLQAVTIRLLARSYIGRRPGGAEALPGVFGISPFSDLSWRGVGRLVILDMVAFLIQAEIWSVMALVSECLREEEPEN
;
A
#
# COMPACT_ATOMS: atom_id res chain seq x y z
N MET A 1 38.23 -57.55 -23.09
CA MET A 1 37.60 -58.09 -24.32
C MET A 1 38.57 -57.94 -25.48
N THR A 2 39.20 -59.03 -25.89
CA THR A 2 40.17 -59.08 -26.98
C THR A 2 39.45 -59.35 -28.31
N ARG A 3 39.75 -58.57 -29.34
CA ARG A 3 39.12 -58.53 -30.68
C ARG A 3 39.10 -59.85 -31.49
N SER A 4 39.49 -60.99 -30.93
CA SER A 4 39.69 -62.25 -31.64
C SER A 4 38.54 -63.27 -31.50
N GLU A 5 37.64 -63.10 -30.53
CA GLU A 5 36.48 -64.00 -30.34
C GLU A 5 35.55 -64.11 -31.56
N PRO A 6 35.20 -63.02 -32.27
CA PRO A 6 34.26 -63.14 -33.39
C PRO A 6 34.86 -63.83 -34.62
N LEU A 7 36.19 -63.85 -34.77
CA LEU A 7 36.85 -64.54 -35.89
C LEU A 7 37.04 -66.02 -35.61
N THR A 8 37.17 -66.41 -34.33
CA THR A 8 37.27 -67.82 -33.94
C THR A 8 35.90 -68.50 -33.99
N SER A 9 34.82 -67.82 -33.62
CA SER A 9 33.45 -68.38 -33.76
C SER A 9 33.05 -68.58 -35.23
N LEU A 10 33.44 -67.67 -36.12
CA LEU A 10 33.15 -67.78 -37.56
C LEU A 10 33.95 -68.91 -38.23
N ALA A 11 35.20 -69.14 -37.83
CA ALA A 11 36.04 -70.22 -38.34
C ALA A 11 35.57 -71.62 -37.91
N LEU A 12 34.84 -71.70 -36.80
CA LEU A 12 34.20 -72.92 -36.28
C LEU A 12 32.76 -73.11 -36.81
N GLY A 13 32.30 -72.25 -37.72
CA GLY A 13 30.99 -72.37 -38.38
C GLY A 13 29.79 -72.02 -37.49
N ARG A 14 30.00 -71.33 -36.37
CA ARG A 14 28.91 -70.93 -35.45
C ARG A 14 28.47 -69.50 -35.71
N SER A 15 27.15 -69.29 -35.73
CA SER A 15 26.51 -67.99 -35.91
C SER A 15 26.70 -67.11 -34.66
N PRO A 16 26.82 -65.78 -34.77
CA PRO A 16 26.79 -64.85 -33.63
C PRO A 16 25.50 -64.89 -32.80
N TYR A 17 24.48 -65.62 -33.28
CA TYR A 17 23.17 -65.80 -32.64
C TYR A 17 22.92 -67.25 -32.20
N ASP A 18 23.95 -68.07 -32.08
CA ASP A 18 23.84 -69.44 -31.56
C ASP A 18 23.57 -69.39 -30.05
N ASP A 19 22.62 -70.20 -29.57
CA ASP A 19 22.19 -70.18 -28.16
C ASP A 19 23.37 -70.52 -27.23
N VAL A 20 23.53 -69.72 -26.17
CA VAL A 20 24.59 -69.89 -25.18
C VAL A 20 24.30 -71.16 -24.37
N VAL A 21 24.75 -72.31 -24.86
CA VAL A 21 24.73 -73.57 -24.10
C VAL A 21 25.65 -73.37 -22.89
N GLN A 22 25.10 -73.54 -21.68
CA GLN A 22 25.88 -73.52 -20.44
C GLN A 22 26.98 -74.57 -20.56
N GLY A 23 28.24 -74.12 -20.59
CA GLY A 23 29.37 -75.04 -20.60
C GLY A 23 29.38 -75.83 -19.29
N GLU A 24 29.30 -77.16 -19.38
CA GLU A 24 29.53 -78.10 -18.28
C GLU A 24 31.03 -78.15 -17.90
N GLY A 25 31.62 -76.99 -17.64
CA GLY A 25 32.95 -76.88 -17.05
C GLY A 25 32.87 -77.01 -15.53
N PRO A 26 33.88 -77.59 -14.86
CA PRO A 26 33.91 -77.65 -13.40
C PRO A 26 33.79 -76.25 -12.80
N HIS A 27 32.82 -76.08 -11.89
CA HIS A 27 32.49 -74.81 -11.25
C HIS A 27 33.73 -74.31 -10.48
N ASP A 28 34.33 -73.20 -10.90
CA ASP A 28 35.46 -72.59 -10.18
C ASP A 28 34.92 -71.96 -8.88
N PRO A 29 35.24 -72.50 -7.68
CA PRO A 29 34.67 -72.05 -6.42
C PRO A 29 35.13 -70.64 -5.99
N ARG A 30 35.98 -69.99 -6.79
CA ARG A 30 36.47 -68.62 -6.55
C ARG A 30 35.69 -67.54 -7.30
N LEU A 31 34.80 -67.93 -8.22
CA LEU A 31 33.99 -66.98 -8.98
C LEU A 31 32.62 -66.79 -8.30
N PRO A 32 32.15 -65.55 -8.10
CA PRO A 32 30.84 -65.30 -7.51
C PRO A 32 29.74 -65.86 -8.41
N ALA A 33 28.72 -66.49 -7.80
CA ALA A 33 27.59 -67.08 -8.52
C ALA A 33 26.83 -65.98 -9.29
N GLN A 34 26.78 -66.11 -10.61
CA GLN A 34 26.10 -65.16 -11.49
C GLN A 34 24.60 -65.46 -11.49
N ALA A 35 23.78 -64.52 -11.00
CA ALA A 35 22.33 -64.64 -11.08
C ALA A 35 21.85 -64.27 -12.49
N TYR A 36 20.80 -64.93 -12.96
CA TYR A 36 20.20 -64.66 -14.26
C TYR A 36 18.72 -64.30 -14.08
N ASP A 37 18.22 -63.43 -14.94
CA ASP A 37 16.82 -63.08 -15.07
C ASP A 37 15.98 -64.25 -15.63
N GLU A 38 14.65 -64.13 -15.60
CA GLU A 38 13.73 -65.10 -16.19
C GLU A 38 13.97 -65.31 -17.71
N ARG A 39 14.56 -64.31 -18.37
CA ARG A 39 14.98 -64.37 -19.79
C ARG A 39 16.44 -64.77 -19.99
N GLY A 40 17.10 -65.34 -18.97
CA GLY A 40 18.47 -65.87 -19.06
C GLY A 40 19.57 -64.81 -19.15
N ARG A 41 19.27 -63.55 -18.81
CA ARG A 41 20.24 -62.44 -18.84
C ARG A 41 20.96 -62.34 -17.50
N PRO A 42 22.30 -62.19 -17.45
CA PRO A 42 23.01 -62.07 -16.18
C PRO A 42 22.62 -60.77 -15.46
N ILE A 43 22.10 -60.88 -14.24
CA ILE A 43 21.78 -59.76 -13.35
C ILE A 43 22.68 -59.82 -12.11
N ASN A 44 23.29 -58.69 -11.77
CA ASN A 44 23.94 -58.53 -10.47
C ASN A 44 23.03 -57.74 -9.52
N PRO A 45 22.38 -58.38 -8.52
CA PRO A 45 21.48 -57.71 -7.59
C PRO A 45 22.22 -56.72 -6.69
N GLU A 46 23.48 -57.00 -6.34
CA GLU A 46 24.30 -56.08 -5.54
C GLU A 46 24.63 -54.81 -6.31
N ALA A 47 24.92 -54.92 -7.61
CA ALA A 47 25.13 -53.75 -8.46
C ALA A 47 23.86 -52.88 -8.57
N ARG A 48 22.67 -53.50 -8.66
CA ARG A 48 21.39 -52.76 -8.63
C ARG A 48 21.15 -52.08 -7.27
N ARG A 49 21.53 -52.71 -6.17
CA ARG A 49 21.44 -52.09 -4.83
C ARG A 49 22.40 -50.90 -4.72
N LEU A 50 23.66 -51.09 -5.09
CA LEU A 50 24.69 -50.05 -5.05
C LEU A 50 24.34 -48.86 -5.94
N ASN A 51 23.80 -49.08 -7.14
CA ASN A 51 23.34 -47.98 -8.00
C ASN A 51 22.20 -47.19 -7.37
N ARG A 52 21.23 -47.87 -6.73
CA ARG A 52 20.14 -47.18 -6.01
C ARG A 52 20.65 -46.36 -4.82
N GLU A 53 21.60 -46.90 -4.06
CA GLU A 53 22.24 -46.20 -2.95
C GLU A 53 23.06 -45.00 -3.43
N LEU A 54 23.79 -45.14 -4.55
CA LEU A 54 24.57 -44.06 -5.13
C LEU A 54 23.68 -42.91 -5.62
N ILE A 55 22.56 -43.22 -6.29
CA ILE A 55 21.58 -42.22 -6.73
C ILE A 55 20.96 -41.51 -5.52
N ARG A 56 20.60 -42.26 -4.46
CA ARG A 56 20.07 -41.68 -3.23
C ARG A 56 21.09 -40.73 -2.58
N ALA A 57 22.32 -41.19 -2.39
CA ALA A 57 23.38 -40.37 -1.80
C ALA A 57 23.69 -39.13 -2.66
N HIS A 58 23.64 -39.26 -3.98
CA HIS A 58 23.83 -38.13 -4.89
C HIS A 58 22.72 -37.08 -4.73
N ASN A 59 21.46 -37.51 -4.65
CA ASN A 59 20.32 -36.61 -4.41
C ASN A 59 20.38 -35.96 -3.02
N GLU A 60 20.76 -36.70 -1.99
CA GLU A 60 20.98 -36.16 -0.64
C GLU A 60 22.09 -35.09 -0.64
N VAL A 61 23.19 -35.33 -1.36
CA VAL A 61 24.27 -34.35 -1.53
C VAL A 61 23.81 -33.15 -2.36
N MET A 62 23.00 -33.34 -3.40
CA MET A 62 22.42 -32.23 -4.17
C MET A 62 21.49 -31.35 -3.31
N HIS A 63 20.71 -31.96 -2.42
CA HIS A 63 19.91 -31.23 -1.44
C HIS A 63 20.77 -30.50 -0.40
N ALA A 64 21.83 -31.15 0.12
CA ALA A 64 22.73 -30.55 1.10
C ALA A 64 23.59 -29.40 0.54
N ILE A 65 24.01 -29.50 -0.73
CA ILE A 65 24.75 -28.44 -1.45
C ILE A 65 23.78 -27.31 -1.88
N GLY A 66 22.46 -27.56 -1.91
CA GLY A 66 21.43 -26.60 -2.28
C GLY A 66 21.22 -26.47 -3.79
N VAL A 67 21.61 -27.48 -4.57
CA VAL A 67 21.39 -27.54 -6.03
C VAL A 67 20.00 -28.07 -6.35
N ALA A 68 19.45 -28.95 -5.50
CA ALA A 68 18.08 -29.44 -5.59
C ALA A 68 17.25 -28.86 -4.43
N GLU A 69 16.25 -28.05 -4.74
CA GLU A 69 15.26 -27.63 -3.75
C GLU A 69 14.25 -28.77 -3.51
N PRO A 70 13.85 -29.07 -2.26
CA PRO A 70 12.78 -30.04 -2.03
C PRO A 70 11.48 -29.52 -2.69
N GLU A 71 10.82 -30.36 -3.48
CA GLU A 71 9.58 -29.99 -4.18
C GLU A 71 8.45 -29.54 -3.22
N ASP A 72 8.46 -30.04 -1.98
CA ASP A 72 7.54 -29.65 -0.91
C ASP A 72 7.77 -28.23 -0.36
N GLY A 73 8.94 -27.62 -0.64
CA GLY A 73 9.29 -26.28 -0.17
C GLY A 73 8.57 -25.16 -0.93
N GLY A 74 8.07 -25.41 -2.15
CA GLY A 74 7.38 -24.38 -2.95
C GLY A 74 6.04 -23.95 -2.34
N ALA A 75 5.25 -24.91 -1.85
CA ALA A 75 3.96 -24.65 -1.21
C ALA A 75 4.13 -23.97 0.17
N GLU A 76 5.13 -24.39 0.95
CA GLU A 76 5.46 -23.77 2.24
C GLU A 76 6.01 -22.36 2.08
N ARG A 77 6.89 -22.12 1.09
CA ARG A 77 7.39 -20.78 0.73
C ARG A 77 6.26 -19.87 0.24
N LEU A 78 5.33 -20.39 -0.57
CA LEU A 78 4.17 -19.65 -1.03
C LEU A 78 3.24 -19.31 0.13
N ALA A 79 3.00 -20.25 1.05
CA ALA A 79 2.20 -20.01 2.25
C ALA A 79 2.84 -18.95 3.16
N ALA A 80 4.15 -19.04 3.39
CA ALA A 80 4.91 -18.06 4.15
C ALA A 80 4.92 -16.67 3.48
N GLU A 81 5.01 -16.60 2.15
CA GLU A 81 4.93 -15.34 1.42
C GLU A 81 3.53 -14.72 1.51
N VAL A 82 2.48 -15.54 1.37
CA VAL A 82 1.10 -15.08 1.55
C VAL A 82 0.86 -14.58 2.98
N GLU A 83 1.42 -15.24 3.99
CA GLU A 83 1.35 -14.80 5.39
C GLU A 83 2.08 -13.47 5.61
N ARG A 84 3.29 -13.31 5.05
CA ARG A 84 4.04 -12.05 5.08
C ARG A 84 3.28 -10.90 4.41
N LEU A 85 2.66 -11.15 3.26
CA LEU A 85 1.85 -10.15 2.57
C LEU A 85 0.62 -9.74 3.40
N LYS A 86 -0.05 -10.70 4.06
CA LYS A 86 -1.16 -10.41 4.98
C LYS A 86 -0.72 -9.61 6.19
N ALA A 87 0.41 -9.96 6.81
CA ALA A 87 0.97 -9.23 7.94
C ALA A 87 1.32 -7.78 7.54
N LYS A 88 1.96 -7.59 6.37
CA LYS A 88 2.24 -6.26 5.82
C LYS A 88 0.97 -5.45 5.58
N ALA A 89 -0.04 -6.06 4.96
CA ALA A 89 -1.32 -5.38 4.70
C ALA A 89 -2.03 -4.98 6.00
N ASN A 90 -1.97 -5.82 7.04
CA ASN A 90 -2.51 -5.50 8.36
C ASN A 90 -1.75 -4.33 9.01
N ALA A 91 -0.42 -4.36 9.01
CA ALA A 91 0.40 -3.26 9.52
C ALA A 91 0.16 -1.94 8.76
N ASP A 92 -0.03 -2.01 7.45
CA ASP A 92 -0.35 -0.84 6.63
C ASP A 92 -1.73 -0.27 6.94
N HIS A 93 -2.71 -1.14 7.20
CA HIS A 93 -4.05 -0.74 7.64
C HIS A 93 -4.03 -0.05 9.02
N ILE A 94 -3.33 -0.63 9.99
CA ILE A 94 -3.15 -0.06 11.32
C ILE A 94 -2.48 1.31 11.23
N GLY A 95 -1.38 1.42 10.47
CA GLY A 95 -0.68 2.69 10.25
C GLY A 95 -1.58 3.76 9.60
N SER A 96 -2.43 3.37 8.66
CA SER A 96 -3.39 4.27 8.02
C SER A 96 -4.48 4.74 8.99
N CYS A 97 -5.01 3.83 9.81
CA CYS A 97 -6.01 4.15 10.84
C CYS A 97 -5.43 5.11 11.89
N MET A 98 -4.22 4.83 12.39
CA MET A 98 -3.51 5.71 13.31
C MET A 98 -3.26 7.09 12.72
N HIS A 99 -2.85 7.15 11.45
CA HIS A 99 -2.67 8.41 10.74
C HIS A 99 -3.95 9.22 10.68
N TYR A 100 -5.06 8.57 10.29
CA TYR A 100 -6.37 9.19 10.27
C TYR A 100 -6.77 9.75 11.65
N VAL A 101 -6.74 8.92 12.69
CA VAL A 101 -7.05 9.34 14.06
C VAL A 101 -6.13 10.47 14.54
N GLY A 102 -4.83 10.37 14.26
CA GLY A 102 -3.84 11.38 14.61
C GLY A 102 -4.13 12.75 13.99
N ILE A 103 -4.44 12.80 12.69
CA ILE A 103 -4.80 14.06 12.02
C ILE A 103 -6.05 14.69 12.62
N HIS A 104 -7.08 13.88 12.92
CA HIS A 104 -8.30 14.41 13.55
C HIS A 104 -8.06 14.84 15.00
N ALA A 105 -7.20 14.15 15.75
CA ALA A 105 -6.79 14.58 17.09
C ALA A 105 -6.04 15.93 17.03
N LEU A 106 -5.11 16.10 16.08
CA LEU A 106 -4.41 17.37 15.86
C LEU A 106 -5.38 18.51 15.49
N ASN A 107 -6.33 18.25 14.59
CA ASN A 107 -7.37 19.21 14.21
C ASN A 107 -8.25 19.59 15.40
N GLY A 108 -8.72 18.61 16.17
CA GLY A 108 -9.56 18.83 17.34
C GLY A 108 -8.84 19.59 18.46
N GLY A 109 -7.57 19.27 18.70
CA GLY A 109 -6.74 19.92 19.73
C GLY A 109 -6.44 21.39 19.44
N SER A 110 -6.43 21.81 18.17
CA SER A 110 -6.15 23.21 17.81
C SER A 110 -7.38 24.11 17.78
N LEU A 111 -8.61 23.57 17.78
CA LEU A 111 -9.86 24.33 17.59
C LEU A 111 -9.99 25.54 18.54
N GLY A 112 -9.62 25.38 19.81
CA GLY A 112 -9.70 26.43 20.80
C GLY A 112 -8.76 27.59 20.50
N ILE A 113 -7.51 27.26 20.14
CA ILE A 113 -6.49 28.27 19.80
C ILE A 113 -6.85 28.96 18.49
N ASP A 114 -7.27 28.20 17.49
CA ASP A 114 -7.72 28.72 16.20
C ASP A 114 -8.91 29.69 16.39
N GLY A 115 -9.78 29.41 17.37
CA GLY A 115 -10.88 30.32 17.74
C GLY A 115 -10.42 31.62 18.40
N VAL A 116 -9.47 31.56 19.33
CA VAL A 116 -8.88 32.77 19.94
C VAL A 116 -8.12 33.58 18.90
N LYS A 117 -7.32 32.92 18.06
CA LYS A 117 -6.61 33.52 16.92
C LYS A 117 -7.59 34.21 15.97
N SER A 118 -8.69 33.55 15.61
CA SER A 118 -9.72 34.13 14.73
C SER A 118 -10.32 35.41 15.32
N ARG A 119 -10.58 35.46 16.64
CA ARG A 119 -11.07 36.68 17.31
C ARG A 119 -10.04 37.79 17.33
N MET A 120 -8.77 37.47 17.59
CA MET A 120 -7.68 38.45 17.52
C MET A 120 -7.48 39.03 16.13
N LEU A 121 -7.65 38.21 15.08
CA LEU A 121 -7.59 38.67 13.70
C LEU A 121 -8.81 39.51 13.30
N ALA A 122 -9.97 39.28 13.90
CA ALA A 122 -11.22 39.98 13.58
C ALA A 122 -11.41 41.30 14.35
N TYR A 123 -11.21 41.30 15.66
CA TYR A 123 -11.64 42.38 16.57
C TYR A 123 -10.47 43.18 17.13
N LYS A 124 -10.54 44.51 17.01
CA LYS A 124 -9.49 45.44 17.49
C LYS A 124 -9.23 45.30 18.99
N ARG A 125 -10.31 45.17 19.77
CA ARG A 125 -10.24 45.04 21.25
C ARG A 125 -9.39 43.86 21.71
N TYR A 126 -9.34 42.78 20.94
CA TYR A 126 -8.56 41.58 21.28
C TYR A 126 -7.07 41.76 20.96
N GLY A 127 -6.71 42.71 20.09
CA GLY A 127 -5.33 43.01 19.72
C GLY A 127 -4.52 43.70 20.81
N ASP A 128 -5.18 44.41 21.74
CA ASP A 128 -4.52 45.24 22.76
C ASP A 128 -4.47 44.60 24.16
N VAL A 129 -5.38 43.67 24.46
CA VAL A 129 -5.48 43.00 25.78
C VAL A 129 -4.43 41.88 25.96
N PRO A 130 -3.70 41.80 27.09
CA PRO A 130 -2.81 40.68 27.38
C PRO A 130 -3.50 39.30 27.32
N LEU A 131 -2.77 38.25 26.92
CA LEU A 131 -3.37 36.91 26.73
C LEU A 131 -3.96 36.32 28.02
N ALA A 132 -3.35 36.58 29.18
CA ALA A 132 -3.88 36.14 30.47
C ALA A 132 -5.24 36.81 30.77
N ASP A 133 -5.31 38.12 30.63
CA ASP A 133 -6.55 38.89 30.83
C ASP A 133 -7.62 38.47 29.83
N LEU A 134 -7.23 38.18 28.59
CA LEU A 134 -8.13 37.67 27.56
C LEU A 134 -8.70 36.30 27.94
N TYR A 135 -7.86 35.40 28.45
CA TYR A 135 -8.29 34.09 28.95
C TYR A 135 -9.29 34.24 30.10
N TYR A 136 -8.97 35.06 31.11
CA TYR A 136 -9.89 35.30 32.24
C TYR A 136 -11.20 35.94 31.79
N TYR A 137 -11.13 36.91 30.88
CA TYR A 137 -12.31 37.55 30.30
C TYR A 137 -13.20 36.54 29.56
N GLU A 138 -12.63 35.73 28.67
CA GLU A 138 -13.38 34.71 27.94
C GLU A 138 -13.93 33.62 28.85
N ARG A 139 -13.15 33.21 29.86
CA ARG A 139 -13.56 32.23 30.86
C ARG A 139 -14.72 32.71 31.73
N SER A 140 -14.84 34.01 31.95
CA SER A 140 -15.97 34.63 32.65
C SER A 140 -17.25 34.67 31.81
N GLN A 141 -17.12 34.67 30.48
CA GLN A 141 -18.24 34.81 29.54
C GLN A 141 -18.70 33.48 28.94
N ARG A 142 -17.82 32.47 28.89
CA ARG A 142 -18.06 31.18 28.24
C ARG A 142 -17.66 30.01 29.13
N SER A 143 -18.27 28.85 28.89
CA SER A 143 -17.78 27.60 29.48
C SER A 143 -16.40 27.24 28.91
N LEU A 144 -15.62 26.47 29.67
CA LEU A 144 -14.31 25.97 29.19
C LEU A 144 -14.45 25.18 27.89
N PHE A 145 -15.49 24.36 27.79
CA PHE A 145 -15.76 23.58 26.59
C PHE A 145 -16.04 24.48 25.37
N ALA A 146 -16.87 25.53 25.52
CA ALA A 146 -17.14 26.47 24.44
C ALA A 146 -15.92 27.34 24.06
N LEU A 147 -14.94 27.46 24.95
CA LEU A 147 -13.70 28.17 24.70
C LEU A 147 -12.66 27.27 23.99
N LEU A 148 -12.51 26.03 24.44
CA LEU A 148 -11.51 25.07 23.92
C LEU A 148 -11.97 24.36 22.64
N PHE A 149 -13.27 24.18 22.47
CA PHE A 149 -13.83 23.39 21.37
C PHE A 149 -14.94 24.15 20.62
N PRO A 150 -14.69 25.40 20.17
CA PRO A 150 -15.67 26.12 19.36
C PRO A 150 -15.90 25.37 18.04
N GLY A 151 -17.12 24.89 17.84
CA GLY A 151 -17.52 24.19 16.62
C GLY A 151 -17.08 22.74 16.51
N LEU A 152 -16.64 22.11 17.61
CA LEU A 152 -16.39 20.67 17.64
C LEU A 152 -17.59 19.83 17.14
N PRO A 153 -18.86 20.12 17.50
CA PRO A 153 -19.99 19.37 16.93
C PRO A 153 -20.08 19.45 15.41
N CYS A 154 -19.78 20.61 14.83
CA CYS A 154 -19.78 20.80 13.37
C CYS A 154 -18.59 20.12 12.70
N PHE A 155 -17.42 20.12 13.35
CA PHE A 155 -16.25 19.36 12.92
C PHE A 155 -16.56 17.85 12.90
N ILE A 156 -17.09 17.29 14.00
CA ILE A 156 -17.45 15.87 14.08
C ILE A 156 -18.51 15.52 13.02
N ALA A 157 -19.50 16.38 12.80
CA ALA A 157 -20.51 16.15 11.77
C ALA A 157 -19.91 16.18 10.35
N ASP A 158 -18.98 17.10 10.06
CA ASP A 158 -18.28 17.12 8.77
C ASP A 158 -17.49 15.83 8.54
N GLU A 159 -16.77 15.36 9.57
CA GLU A 159 -15.98 14.13 9.48
C GLU A 159 -16.87 12.90 9.34
N LEU A 160 -17.97 12.82 10.08
CA LEU A 160 -18.93 11.73 9.95
C LEU A 160 -19.57 11.71 8.56
N ILE A 161 -19.93 12.88 8.01
CA ILE A 161 -20.46 12.97 6.64
C ILE A 161 -19.40 12.52 5.62
N ASN A 162 -18.13 12.89 5.82
CA ASN A 162 -17.05 12.49 4.94
C ASN A 162 -16.80 10.96 5.00
N TYR A 163 -16.81 10.40 6.21
CA TYR A 163 -16.68 8.96 6.46
C TYR A 163 -17.83 8.18 5.82
N VAL A 164 -19.07 8.57 6.08
CA VAL A 164 -20.26 7.91 5.49
C VAL A 164 -20.28 8.06 3.97
N ARG A 165 -19.88 9.22 3.43
CA ARG A 165 -19.73 9.40 1.98
C ARG A 165 -18.75 8.41 1.37
N PHE A 166 -17.64 8.16 2.06
CA PHE A 166 -16.61 7.25 1.60
C PHE A 166 -17.03 5.79 1.71
N GLU A 167 -17.55 5.37 2.86
CA GLU A 167 -17.91 3.98 3.11
C GLU A 167 -19.21 3.56 2.42
N THR A 168 -20.27 4.36 2.56
CA THR A 168 -21.62 3.97 2.12
C THR A 168 -21.93 4.43 0.70
N PHE A 169 -21.48 5.63 0.33
CA PHE A 169 -21.87 6.26 -0.93
C PHE A 169 -20.80 6.19 -2.03
N SER A 170 -19.66 5.53 -1.80
CA SER A 170 -18.62 5.33 -2.83
C SER A 170 -19.16 4.60 -4.07
N HIS A 171 -20.14 3.72 -3.89
CA HIS A 171 -20.78 2.96 -4.96
C HIS A 171 -21.91 3.73 -5.67
N VAL A 172 -22.45 4.80 -5.06
CA VAL A 172 -23.58 5.56 -5.59
C VAL A 172 -23.09 6.79 -6.33
N LYS A 173 -22.97 6.69 -7.66
CA LYS A 173 -22.55 7.82 -8.53
C LYS A 173 -23.70 8.78 -8.81
N SER A 174 -24.22 9.45 -7.78
CA SER A 174 -25.23 10.50 -7.93
C SER A 174 -24.61 11.88 -7.80
N SER A 175 -24.49 12.60 -8.92
CA SER A 175 -23.96 13.97 -8.94
C SER A 175 -24.77 14.93 -8.06
N VAL A 176 -26.07 14.68 -7.90
CA VAL A 176 -26.95 15.52 -7.06
C VAL A 176 -26.65 15.28 -5.58
N LEU A 177 -26.51 14.02 -5.15
CA LEU A 177 -26.19 13.69 -3.76
C LEU A 177 -24.80 14.20 -3.39
N ASP A 178 -23.82 14.06 -4.29
CA ASP A 178 -22.50 14.66 -4.11
C ASP A 178 -22.56 16.18 -3.96
N ALA A 179 -23.36 16.86 -4.80
CA ALA A 179 -23.54 18.31 -4.70
C ALA A 179 -24.18 18.73 -3.37
N ILE A 180 -25.19 18.00 -2.88
CA ILE A 180 -25.83 18.24 -1.58
C ILE A 180 -24.83 18.03 -0.43
N ILE A 181 -24.04 16.96 -0.47
CA ILE A 181 -23.04 16.70 0.58
C ILE A 181 -21.99 17.81 0.58
N VAL A 182 -21.43 18.17 -0.58
CA VAL A 182 -20.45 19.26 -0.69
C VAL A 182 -21.06 20.58 -0.18
N TYR A 183 -22.33 20.84 -0.48
CA TYR A 183 -23.05 22.01 0.01
C TYR A 183 -23.17 22.05 1.53
N ILE A 184 -23.62 20.95 2.15
CA ILE A 184 -23.76 20.85 3.61
C ILE A 184 -22.40 21.04 4.29
N ARG A 185 -21.38 20.34 3.80
CA ARG A 185 -20.00 20.44 4.32
C ARG A 185 -19.44 21.86 4.24
N ALA A 186 -19.61 22.53 3.10
CA ALA A 186 -19.19 23.92 2.94
C ALA A 186 -19.85 24.87 3.96
N HIS A 187 -21.12 24.63 4.30
CA HIS A 187 -21.84 25.43 5.30
C HIS A 187 -21.37 25.11 6.72
N LEU A 188 -21.14 23.83 7.06
CA LEU A 188 -20.56 23.45 8.34
C LEU A 188 -19.16 24.07 8.52
N HIS A 189 -18.35 24.07 7.46
CA HIS A 189 -17.01 24.67 7.45
C HIS A 189 -17.03 26.18 7.69
N ILE A 190 -18.00 26.91 7.14
CA ILE A 190 -18.17 28.34 7.44
C ILE A 190 -18.77 28.58 8.82
N PHE A 191 -19.63 27.68 9.30
CA PHE A 191 -20.25 27.88 10.61
C PHE A 191 -19.22 27.76 11.76
N MET A 192 -18.19 26.92 11.60
CA MET A 192 -17.08 26.81 12.56
C MET A 192 -16.43 28.18 12.89
N PRO A 193 -15.93 28.99 11.93
CA PRO A 193 -15.40 30.31 12.22
C PRO A 193 -16.47 31.31 12.69
N VAL A 194 -17.74 31.16 12.30
CA VAL A 194 -18.83 32.01 12.85
C VAL A 194 -19.04 31.74 14.35
N GLN A 195 -19.00 30.48 14.77
CA GLN A 195 -19.01 30.10 16.20
C GLN A 195 -17.72 30.54 16.90
N SER A 196 -16.57 30.33 16.26
CA SER A 196 -15.27 30.70 16.83
C SER A 196 -15.18 32.20 17.10
N LEU A 197 -15.73 33.04 16.21
CA LEU A 197 -15.84 34.49 16.37
C LEU A 197 -16.88 34.94 17.41
N GLY A 198 -17.67 34.02 17.96
CA GLY A 198 -18.77 34.35 18.87
C GLY A 198 -19.94 35.06 18.19
N LEU A 199 -20.07 34.91 16.86
CA LEU A 199 -21.18 35.47 16.10
C LEU A 199 -22.40 34.56 16.19
N ALA A 200 -22.21 33.24 16.21
CA ALA A 200 -23.32 32.29 16.38
C ALA A 200 -24.01 32.42 17.77
N PRO A 201 -25.28 32.02 17.90
CA PRO A 201 -25.94 31.91 19.20
C PRO A 201 -25.12 31.02 20.15
N ARG A 202 -24.95 31.43 21.41
CA ARG A 202 -24.04 30.77 22.37
C ARG A 202 -24.37 29.29 22.63
N ASN A 203 -25.63 28.89 22.43
CA ASN A 203 -26.11 27.54 22.70
C ASN A 203 -26.31 26.70 21.43
N ALA A 204 -26.07 27.27 20.24
CA ALA A 204 -26.27 26.56 18.98
C ALA A 204 -25.05 25.69 18.68
N TRP A 205 -25.20 24.37 18.78
CA TRP A 205 -24.16 23.41 18.38
C TRP A 205 -24.05 23.27 16.87
N PHE A 206 -25.19 23.41 16.17
CA PHE A 206 -25.33 23.30 14.73
C PHE A 206 -25.96 24.56 14.13
N PRO A 207 -25.73 24.84 12.84
CA PRO A 207 -26.45 25.87 12.13
C PRO A 207 -27.95 25.55 12.07
N GLY A 208 -28.81 26.57 12.18
CA GLY A 208 -30.24 26.43 11.94
C GLY A 208 -30.53 26.10 10.47
N LEU A 209 -31.73 25.59 10.16
CA LEU A 209 -32.11 25.28 8.77
C LEU A 209 -32.07 26.52 7.86
N SER A 210 -32.37 27.69 8.42
CA SER A 210 -32.23 29.02 7.79
C SER A 210 -30.81 29.33 7.33
N PHE A 211 -29.78 28.82 8.02
CA PHE A 211 -28.39 29.03 7.63
C PHE A 211 -28.08 28.42 6.25
N PHE A 212 -28.73 27.31 5.93
CA PHE A 212 -28.58 26.61 4.64
C PHE A 212 -29.44 27.21 3.52
N LEU A 213 -30.28 28.20 3.80
CA LEU A 213 -31.09 28.86 2.77
C LEU A 213 -30.38 30.14 2.32
N PHE A 214 -30.07 30.25 1.03
CA PHE A 214 -29.48 31.48 0.50
C PHE A 214 -30.37 32.69 0.78
N PHE A 215 -29.73 33.81 1.10
CA PHE A 215 -30.40 35.09 1.38
C PHE A 215 -31.31 35.09 2.61
N SER A 216 -31.26 34.05 3.45
CA SER A 216 -31.85 34.07 4.78
C SER A 216 -31.05 34.99 5.72
N ASP A 217 -31.70 35.47 6.77
CA ASP A 217 -31.08 36.36 7.77
C ASP A 217 -29.90 35.69 8.49
N GLU A 218 -29.94 34.36 8.63
CA GLU A 218 -28.88 33.57 9.27
C GLU A 218 -27.83 33.03 8.30
N SER A 219 -28.09 33.08 6.99
CA SER A 219 -27.18 32.53 5.97
C SER A 219 -25.84 33.26 5.94
N PRO A 220 -24.73 32.60 5.54
CA PRO A 220 -23.48 33.31 5.24
C PRO A 220 -23.61 34.28 4.06
N VAL A 221 -24.58 34.06 3.17
CA VAL A 221 -24.81 34.89 1.97
C VAL A 221 -25.85 35.97 2.27
N ALA A 222 -25.42 37.23 2.26
CA ALA A 222 -26.30 38.35 2.53
C ALA A 222 -27.37 38.55 1.44
N LYS A 223 -28.61 38.87 1.85
CA LYS A 223 -29.67 39.25 0.91
C LYS A 223 -29.29 40.53 0.18
N PRO A 224 -29.25 40.54 -1.17
CA PRO A 224 -29.01 41.76 -1.92
C PRO A 224 -30.15 42.77 -1.69
N PRO A 225 -29.89 44.09 -1.80
CA PRO A 225 -30.95 45.08 -1.74
C PRO A 225 -32.00 44.81 -2.83
N PRO A 226 -33.29 45.12 -2.61
CA PRO A 226 -34.33 44.92 -3.61
C PRO A 226 -34.04 45.75 -4.86
N LEU A 227 -34.42 45.22 -6.03
CA LEU A 227 -34.32 45.93 -7.30
C LEU A 227 -35.12 47.23 -7.23
N ARG A 228 -34.47 48.36 -7.54
CA ARG A 228 -35.10 49.69 -7.55
C ARG A 228 -35.86 49.94 -8.86
N SER A 229 -35.36 49.42 -9.98
CA SER A 229 -36.03 49.45 -11.28
C SER A 229 -35.60 48.27 -12.16
N LEU A 230 -36.33 48.04 -13.26
CA LEU A 230 -36.00 47.01 -14.28
C LEU A 230 -35.02 47.53 -15.34
N GLN A 231 -34.33 48.65 -15.11
CA GLN A 231 -33.33 49.13 -16.05
C GLN A 231 -32.11 48.19 -16.07
N PRO A 232 -31.46 47.96 -17.23
CA PRO A 232 -30.29 47.09 -17.33
C PRO A 232 -29.17 47.43 -16.34
N ARG A 233 -28.96 48.73 -16.07
CA ARG A 233 -27.98 49.21 -15.09
C ARG A 233 -28.28 48.73 -13.67
N ASP A 234 -29.54 48.79 -13.25
CA ASP A 234 -29.96 48.39 -11.91
C ASP A 234 -29.88 46.86 -11.77
N ILE A 235 -30.23 46.12 -12.82
CA ILE A 235 -30.07 44.66 -12.88
C ILE A 235 -28.59 44.27 -12.74
N ILE A 236 -27.68 44.92 -13.48
CA ILE A 236 -26.24 44.65 -13.37
C ILE A 236 -25.72 45.00 -11.98
N SER A 237 -26.16 46.14 -11.41
CA SER A 237 -25.77 46.53 -10.05
C SER A 237 -26.24 45.53 -9.00
N TRP A 238 -27.45 44.98 -9.20
CA TRP A 238 -28.04 43.97 -8.32
C TRP A 238 -27.31 42.63 -8.45
N LEU A 239 -27.01 42.18 -9.68
CA LEU A 239 -26.19 40.99 -9.93
C LEU A 239 -24.80 41.14 -9.31
N GLY A 240 -24.18 42.32 -9.43
CA GLY A 240 -22.93 42.65 -8.75
C GLY A 240 -23.06 42.56 -7.22
N GLY A 241 -24.16 43.07 -6.66
CA GLY A 241 -24.49 42.94 -5.24
C GLY A 241 -24.62 41.47 -4.80
N VAL A 242 -25.32 40.65 -5.60
CA VAL A 242 -25.43 39.20 -5.38
C VAL A 242 -24.05 38.55 -5.39
N ALA A 243 -23.21 38.85 -6.38
CA ALA A 243 -21.85 38.30 -6.46
C ALA A 243 -21.00 38.69 -5.24
N ILE A 244 -21.10 39.95 -4.77
CA ILE A 244 -20.43 40.42 -3.55
C ILE A 244 -20.95 39.69 -2.30
N SER A 245 -22.25 39.36 -2.24
CA SER A 245 -22.81 38.58 -1.12
C SER A 245 -22.19 37.18 -0.97
N PHE A 246 -21.69 36.59 -2.07
CA PHE A 246 -20.98 35.31 -2.04
C PHE A 246 -19.50 35.44 -1.67
N ALA A 247 -18.95 36.65 -1.59
CA ALA A 247 -17.53 36.88 -1.33
C ALA A 247 -17.00 36.20 -0.06
N PRO A 248 -17.70 36.17 1.10
CA PRO A 248 -17.21 35.47 2.30
C PRO A 248 -17.05 33.97 2.08
N LEU A 249 -18.01 33.34 1.38
CA LEU A 249 -17.96 31.91 1.05
C LEU A 249 -16.80 31.62 0.09
N VAL A 250 -16.68 32.40 -0.98
CA VAL A 250 -15.61 32.23 -1.97
C VAL A 250 -14.25 32.46 -1.34
N ALA A 251 -14.07 33.51 -0.54
CA ALA A 251 -12.82 33.80 0.16
C ALA A 251 -12.42 32.67 1.11
N HIS A 252 -13.38 32.12 1.85
CA HIS A 252 -13.14 30.98 2.74
C HIS A 252 -12.70 29.74 1.98
N GLN A 253 -13.42 29.38 0.92
CA GLN A 253 -13.06 28.24 0.07
C GLN A 253 -11.69 28.43 -0.60
N LEU A 254 -11.41 29.63 -1.14
CA LEU A 254 -10.12 29.94 -1.76
C LEU A 254 -8.97 29.84 -0.75
N THR A 255 -9.18 30.33 0.48
CA THR A 255 -8.16 30.24 1.54
C THR A 255 -7.91 28.79 1.92
N GLY A 256 -8.94 27.98 2.08
CA GLY A 256 -8.82 26.54 2.36
C GLY A 256 -8.06 25.82 1.23
N ARG A 257 -8.41 26.07 -0.03
CA ARG A 257 -7.69 25.49 -1.17
C ARG A 257 -6.23 25.89 -1.23
N LEU A 258 -5.91 27.14 -0.92
CA LEU A 258 -4.51 27.60 -0.85
C LEU A 258 -3.75 26.94 0.29
N GLN A 259 -4.40 26.73 1.44
CA GLN A 259 -3.82 25.97 2.56
C GLN A 259 -3.51 24.53 2.15
N ASP A 260 -4.42 23.86 1.45
CA ASP A 260 -4.20 22.49 0.98
C ASP A 260 -3.02 22.41 0.00
N ILE A 261 -2.99 23.32 -0.99
CA ILE A 261 -1.92 23.37 -2.00
C ILE A 261 -0.57 23.66 -1.35
N MET A 262 -0.49 24.69 -0.51
CA MET A 262 0.76 25.01 0.21
C MET A 262 1.15 23.88 1.18
N GLY A 263 0.15 23.24 1.79
CA GLY A 263 0.32 22.07 2.63
C GLY A 263 1.11 20.98 1.90
N LEU A 264 0.68 20.60 0.70
CA LEU A 264 1.35 19.56 -0.09
C LEU A 264 2.84 19.89 -0.35
N PHE A 265 3.14 21.13 -0.74
CA PHE A 265 4.53 21.54 -1.01
C PHE A 265 5.41 21.57 0.25
N VAL A 266 4.89 22.15 1.33
CA VAL A 266 5.64 22.31 2.58
C VAL A 266 5.78 20.97 3.29
N GLY A 267 4.72 20.17 3.34
CA GLY A 267 4.71 18.82 3.89
C GLY A 267 5.69 17.90 3.19
N TYR A 268 5.73 17.91 1.86
CA TYR A 268 6.73 17.16 1.10
C TYR A 268 8.16 17.53 1.51
N THR A 269 8.42 18.82 1.74
CA THR A 269 9.74 19.32 2.12
C THR A 269 10.13 18.84 3.52
N PHE A 270 9.25 18.99 4.52
CA PHE A 270 9.54 18.54 5.88
C PHE A 270 9.64 17.03 5.99
N TYR A 271 8.75 16.31 5.31
CA TYR A 271 8.79 14.87 5.27
C TYR A 271 10.14 14.37 4.76
N ARG A 272 10.74 15.00 3.74
CA ARG A 272 12.08 14.63 3.25
C ARG A 272 13.24 14.96 4.20
N LEU A 273 13.06 15.93 5.10
CA LEU A 273 14.08 16.35 6.04
C LEU A 273 14.09 15.51 7.32
N LEU A 274 12.97 14.87 7.66
CA LEU A 274 12.87 14.02 8.84
C LEU A 274 13.67 12.72 8.65
N PRO A 275 14.29 12.20 9.72
CA PRO A 275 14.97 10.90 9.68
C PRO A 275 13.95 9.79 9.41
N LYS A 276 14.31 8.88 8.49
CA LYS A 276 13.45 7.76 8.07
C LYS A 276 14.22 6.45 8.06
N PRO A 277 13.55 5.31 8.25
CA PRO A 277 14.17 4.01 8.04
C PRO A 277 14.60 3.82 6.58
N SER A 278 15.76 3.20 6.38
CA SER A 278 16.64 3.31 5.20
C SER A 278 16.14 2.77 3.84
N ARG A 279 14.85 2.43 3.66
CA ARG A 279 14.33 1.81 2.41
C ARG A 279 12.99 2.41 1.95
N GLU A 280 12.92 3.73 1.79
CA GLU A 280 11.70 4.40 1.32
C GLU A 280 11.53 4.38 -0.20
N ASP A 281 12.61 4.18 -0.97
CA ASP A 281 12.60 4.36 -2.42
C ASP A 281 11.66 3.40 -3.18
N GLU A 282 11.28 2.27 -2.58
CA GLU A 282 10.29 1.33 -3.12
C GLU A 282 8.83 1.69 -2.78
N MET A 283 8.55 2.39 -1.66
CA MET A 283 7.20 2.82 -1.28
C MET A 283 6.74 4.10 -2.00
N ARG A 284 7.65 4.78 -2.71
CA ARG A 284 7.40 6.03 -3.45
C ARG A 284 6.24 5.94 -4.46
N SER A 285 5.90 4.73 -4.92
CA SER A 285 4.80 4.50 -5.86
C SER A 285 3.43 4.35 -5.20
N ALA A 286 3.37 4.06 -3.89
CA ALA A 286 2.12 3.73 -3.20
C ALA A 286 1.63 4.80 -2.21
N ALA A 287 2.53 5.59 -1.61
CA ALA A 287 2.18 6.45 -0.47
C ALA A 287 1.92 7.93 -0.82
N TYR A 288 2.41 8.42 -1.97
CA TYR A 288 2.26 9.83 -2.37
C TYR A 288 1.01 10.13 -3.21
N TYR A 289 0.45 9.09 -3.81
CA TYR A 289 -0.98 9.09 -4.08
C TYR A 289 -1.62 8.59 -2.79
N SER A 290 -2.46 9.40 -2.16
CA SER A 290 -3.65 8.79 -1.60
C SER A 290 -4.54 8.55 -2.82
N PRO A 291 -4.56 7.35 -3.44
CA PRO A 291 -5.75 7.00 -4.17
C PRO A 291 -6.84 6.91 -3.10
N ARG A 292 -7.92 7.66 -3.31
CA ARG A 292 -9.29 7.12 -3.21
C ARG A 292 -9.21 5.58 -3.29
N PRO A 293 -9.85 4.79 -2.42
CA PRO A 293 -9.76 3.34 -2.42
C PRO A 293 -10.10 2.87 -3.83
N GLU A 294 -9.07 2.61 -4.61
CA GLU A 294 -9.20 1.81 -5.79
C GLU A 294 -9.41 0.45 -5.19
N GLN A 295 -10.67 0.04 -5.31
CA GLN A 295 -11.09 -1.34 -5.23
C GLN A 295 -9.95 -2.20 -5.73
N THR A 296 -9.29 -2.90 -4.82
CA THR A 296 -8.79 -4.21 -5.16
C THR A 296 -10.03 -4.98 -5.57
N SER A 297 -10.34 -4.95 -6.86
CA SER A 297 -11.06 -6.05 -7.49
C SER A 297 -10.32 -7.28 -7.01
N ALA A 298 -11.00 -8.08 -6.18
CA ALA A 298 -10.54 -9.39 -5.79
C ALA A 298 -9.94 -10.06 -7.03
N PRO A 299 -8.76 -10.72 -6.94
CA PRO A 299 -8.32 -11.54 -8.04
C PRO A 299 -9.47 -12.48 -8.38
N GLU A 300 -9.88 -12.39 -9.63
CA GLU A 300 -10.84 -13.24 -10.30
C GLU A 300 -10.66 -14.66 -9.77
N GLN A 301 -11.68 -15.15 -9.08
CA GLN A 301 -11.68 -16.49 -8.51
C GLN A 301 -11.41 -17.45 -9.65
N THR A 302 -10.26 -18.08 -9.61
CA THR A 302 -9.93 -19.22 -10.47
C THR A 302 -11.05 -20.25 -10.27
N PRO A 303 -11.70 -20.76 -11.33
CA PRO A 303 -12.87 -21.64 -11.23
C PRO A 303 -12.58 -23.02 -10.61
N LEU A 304 -11.35 -23.27 -10.15
CA LEU A 304 -10.93 -24.53 -9.55
C LEU A 304 -11.36 -24.71 -8.08
N LEU A 305 -11.57 -23.61 -7.33
CA LEU A 305 -11.95 -23.69 -5.91
C LEU A 305 -13.47 -23.75 -5.66
N SER A 306 -14.29 -23.37 -6.64
CA SER A 306 -15.75 -23.57 -6.58
C SER A 306 -16.12 -25.05 -6.76
N HIS A 307 -15.41 -25.78 -7.63
CA HIS A 307 -15.65 -27.21 -7.85
C HIS A 307 -15.28 -28.09 -6.65
N LEU A 308 -14.30 -27.70 -5.84
CA LEU A 308 -13.93 -28.43 -4.62
C LEU A 308 -14.93 -28.22 -3.47
N ARG A 309 -15.61 -27.07 -3.42
CA ARG A 309 -16.56 -26.75 -2.35
C ARG A 309 -17.96 -27.33 -2.60
N GLU A 310 -18.33 -27.57 -3.86
CA GLU A 310 -19.63 -28.16 -4.22
C GLU A 310 -19.67 -29.70 -4.04
N ASN A 311 -18.51 -30.36 -4.02
CA ASN A 311 -18.41 -31.82 -3.89
C ASN A 311 -18.47 -32.35 -2.44
N LEU A 312 -18.46 -31.48 -1.43
CA LEU A 312 -18.46 -31.90 -0.02
C LEU A 312 -19.85 -31.94 0.63
N HIS A 313 -20.92 -31.51 -0.04
CA HIS A 313 -22.28 -31.52 0.51
C HIS A 313 -23.29 -32.10 -0.50
N ARG A 314 -23.28 -33.42 -0.70
CA ARG A 314 -24.45 -34.12 -1.25
C ARG A 314 -24.67 -35.47 -0.55
N PRO A 315 -25.83 -35.69 0.10
CA PRO A 315 -26.13 -36.98 0.70
C PRO A 315 -26.47 -38.01 -0.38
N ARG A 316 -25.96 -39.22 -0.14
CA ARG A 316 -26.17 -40.46 -0.88
C ARG A 316 -27.65 -40.85 -0.92
N ARG A 317 -28.24 -40.96 -2.12
CA ARG A 317 -29.43 -41.79 -2.36
C ARG A 317 -29.47 -42.31 -3.80
N THR A 318 -30.06 -43.49 -3.91
CA THR A 318 -29.93 -44.53 -4.92
C THR A 318 -30.96 -44.46 -6.05
N SER A 319 -30.55 -45.07 -7.18
CA SER A 319 -31.30 -45.87 -8.16
C SER A 319 -32.02 -45.23 -9.36
N ASP A 320 -31.78 -45.92 -10.48
CA ASP A 320 -32.60 -46.19 -11.66
C ASP A 320 -32.60 -45.22 -12.87
N GLY A 321 -31.90 -45.66 -13.94
CA GLY A 321 -32.59 -46.17 -15.14
C GLY A 321 -32.71 -45.29 -16.38
N VAL A 322 -31.98 -45.71 -17.44
CA VAL A 322 -32.37 -45.71 -18.89
C VAL A 322 -31.98 -44.47 -19.76
N PRO A 323 -31.61 -44.66 -21.06
CA PRO A 323 -30.60 -43.85 -21.77
C PRO A 323 -31.06 -43.09 -23.05
N ARG A 324 -30.21 -42.12 -23.49
CA ARG A 324 -30.02 -41.53 -24.87
C ARG A 324 -31.29 -40.92 -25.55
N PRO A 325 -31.22 -40.20 -26.71
CA PRO A 325 -30.10 -39.86 -27.61
C PRO A 325 -30.02 -38.40 -28.18
N GLU A 326 -28.90 -38.14 -28.90
CA GLU A 326 -28.77 -37.34 -30.16
C GLU A 326 -29.19 -35.84 -30.18
N SER A 327 -28.43 -34.89 -30.73
CA SER A 327 -28.06 -34.78 -32.16
C SER A 327 -27.39 -33.42 -32.51
N VAL A 328 -26.74 -33.38 -33.69
CA VAL A 328 -26.47 -32.25 -34.63
C VAL A 328 -25.34 -31.26 -34.23
N VAL A 329 -24.19 -31.10 -34.90
CA VAL A 329 -23.73 -31.02 -36.33
C VAL A 329 -23.55 -29.58 -36.85
N LEU A 330 -22.37 -29.34 -37.47
CA LEU A 330 -21.92 -28.28 -38.41
C LEU A 330 -21.74 -26.85 -37.85
N GLY A 331 -20.70 -26.08 -38.17
CA GLY A 331 -19.63 -26.14 -39.19
C GLY A 331 -19.18 -24.70 -39.51
N GLY A 332 -17.93 -24.49 -39.95
CA GLY A 332 -17.51 -23.18 -40.48
C GLY A 332 -15.99 -22.95 -40.53
N GLU A 333 -15.43 -23.08 -41.73
CA GLU A 333 -14.02 -22.94 -42.13
C GLU A 333 -13.55 -21.49 -42.37
N GLY A 334 -12.22 -21.33 -42.50
CA GLY A 334 -11.51 -20.22 -43.16
C GLY A 334 -10.53 -19.51 -42.23
N GLY A 335 -9.24 -19.30 -42.50
CA GLY A 335 -8.43 -19.33 -43.72
C GLY A 335 -7.20 -18.43 -43.48
N ALA A 336 -6.03 -18.85 -43.94
CA ALA A 336 -4.70 -18.41 -43.52
C ALA A 336 -4.15 -17.11 -44.16
N GLY A 337 -3.07 -16.56 -43.58
CA GLY A 337 -2.05 -15.81 -44.35
C GLY A 337 -1.08 -14.87 -43.59
N GLN A 338 0.23 -15.14 -43.79
CA GLN A 338 1.42 -14.24 -43.68
C GLN A 338 2.00 -14.02 -42.26
N SER A 339 3.32 -13.99 -41.99
CA SER A 339 4.49 -13.65 -42.83
C SER A 339 5.82 -14.17 -42.23
N GLN A 340 6.86 -14.23 -43.07
CA GLN A 340 8.25 -14.68 -42.82
C GLN A 340 9.05 -13.77 -41.87
N ALA A 341 10.00 -14.36 -41.13
CA ALA A 341 11.10 -13.66 -40.44
C ALA A 341 12.47 -14.28 -40.82
N PRO A 342 13.58 -13.50 -40.88
CA PRO A 342 14.86 -13.97 -41.39
C PRO A 342 16.00 -14.06 -40.34
N HIS A 343 17.05 -14.82 -40.72
CA HIS A 343 18.47 -14.82 -40.27
C HIS A 343 18.86 -15.14 -38.81
N ALA A 344 19.16 -16.43 -38.61
CA ALA A 344 20.37 -17.03 -38.04
C ALA A 344 21.35 -16.16 -37.22
N ALA A 345 21.46 -16.50 -35.92
CA ALA A 345 22.68 -16.35 -35.13
C ALA A 345 23.05 -17.71 -34.51
N ILE A 346 24.28 -18.14 -34.78
CA ILE A 346 24.85 -19.44 -34.46
C ILE A 346 24.96 -19.61 -32.93
N ARG A 347 24.11 -20.47 -32.36
CA ARG A 347 24.23 -20.97 -30.99
C ARG A 347 24.84 -22.37 -31.06
N ARG A 348 25.94 -22.59 -30.34
CA ARG A 348 26.62 -23.88 -30.23
C ARG A 348 25.60 -24.96 -29.83
N GLN A 349 25.42 -25.96 -30.69
CA GLN A 349 24.59 -27.13 -30.41
C GLN A 349 25.30 -27.96 -29.34
N SER A 350 24.73 -28.04 -28.13
CA SER A 350 24.95 -29.19 -27.26
C SER A 350 24.00 -30.29 -27.72
N THR A 351 24.54 -31.46 -28.01
CA THR A 351 23.78 -32.67 -28.34
C THR A 351 22.94 -33.09 -27.13
N PHE A 352 21.67 -32.68 -27.12
CA PHE A 352 20.63 -33.30 -26.31
C PHE A 352 19.42 -33.55 -27.21
N SER A 353 19.10 -34.83 -27.42
CA SER A 353 17.90 -35.29 -28.10
C SER A 353 16.70 -35.12 -27.19
N SER A 354 15.75 -34.30 -27.61
CA SER A 354 14.41 -34.19 -27.05
C SER A 354 13.55 -35.39 -27.50
N VAL A 355 13.00 -36.14 -26.56
CA VAL A 355 11.84 -37.02 -26.77
C VAL A 355 10.63 -36.37 -26.06
N PRO A 356 9.43 -36.37 -26.65
CA PRO A 356 8.30 -35.59 -26.16
C PRO A 356 7.63 -36.25 -24.95
N ALA A 357 7.09 -35.41 -24.08
CA ALA A 357 6.25 -35.77 -22.96
C ALA A 357 4.99 -36.55 -23.42
N ALA A 358 4.74 -37.67 -22.75
CA ALA A 358 3.44 -38.32 -22.70
C ALA A 358 3.08 -38.50 -21.22
N GLU A 359 1.88 -38.01 -20.90
CA GLU A 359 1.18 -38.09 -19.63
C GLU A 359 0.64 -39.51 -19.39
N ASP A 360 0.34 -39.81 -18.12
CA ASP A 360 -0.23 -41.06 -17.57
C ASP A 360 0.67 -42.32 -17.64
N TYR A 361 1.02 -42.86 -16.47
CA TYR A 361 0.46 -44.13 -15.97
C TYR A 361 1.03 -44.46 -14.57
N ASP A 362 0.12 -44.48 -13.61
CA ASP A 362 0.17 -45.34 -12.43
C ASP A 362 -0.21 -46.76 -12.91
N SER A 363 0.78 -47.67 -12.98
CA SER A 363 0.55 -49.11 -12.99
C SER A 363 1.88 -49.86 -12.77
N ASP A 364 1.98 -50.54 -11.64
CA ASP A 364 2.88 -51.69 -11.43
C ASP A 364 2.66 -52.70 -12.56
N GLU A 365 3.67 -52.92 -13.42
CA GLU A 365 3.87 -54.19 -14.14
C GLU A 365 5.31 -54.23 -14.70
N ASP A 366 6.02 -55.28 -14.31
CA ASP A 366 7.39 -55.60 -14.74
C ASP A 366 7.45 -55.97 -16.24
N ASP A 367 8.64 -55.70 -16.82
CA ASP A 367 9.26 -56.27 -18.02
C ASP A 367 8.98 -55.70 -19.45
N GLU A 368 9.94 -54.86 -19.85
CA GLU A 368 10.74 -54.92 -21.09
C GLU A 368 10.40 -54.08 -22.32
N GLU A 369 11.21 -53.02 -22.52
CA GLU A 369 11.86 -52.78 -23.82
C GLU A 369 13.16 -51.94 -23.71
N GLY A 370 14.25 -52.43 -24.32
CA GLY A 370 15.22 -51.58 -25.04
C GLY A 370 16.32 -50.81 -24.28
N THR A 371 17.44 -51.49 -23.95
CA THR A 371 18.80 -50.90 -23.85
C THR A 371 18.93 -49.52 -23.18
N GLU A 372 18.72 -49.43 -21.87
CA GLU A 372 19.03 -48.19 -21.15
C GLU A 372 20.49 -48.20 -20.68
N ARG A 373 21.37 -47.60 -21.49
CA ARG A 373 22.63 -47.04 -20.97
C ARG A 373 22.23 -45.91 -20.02
N VAL A 374 22.04 -46.21 -18.74
CA VAL A 374 21.92 -45.18 -17.71
C VAL A 374 23.28 -44.52 -17.59
N PHE A 375 23.52 -43.51 -18.41
CA PHE A 375 24.51 -42.50 -18.11
C PHE A 375 23.95 -41.76 -16.89
N ALA A 376 24.33 -42.20 -15.70
CA ALA A 376 24.37 -41.27 -14.58
C ALA A 376 25.25 -40.11 -15.07
N THR A 377 24.64 -38.95 -15.32
CA THR A 377 25.37 -37.73 -15.64
C THR A 377 26.12 -37.34 -14.38
N LEU A 378 27.20 -38.05 -14.11
CA LEU A 378 28.18 -37.72 -13.09
C LEU A 378 28.76 -36.39 -13.53
N VAL A 379 28.30 -35.32 -12.88
CA VAL A 379 28.95 -34.02 -12.96
C VAL A 379 30.32 -34.19 -12.32
N HIS A 380 31.31 -34.59 -13.11
CA HIS A 380 32.70 -34.56 -12.68
C HIS A 380 33.11 -33.09 -12.69
N VAL A 381 33.19 -32.49 -11.50
CA VAL A 381 33.80 -31.17 -11.35
C VAL A 381 35.31 -31.38 -11.48
N ASP A 382 35.78 -31.39 -12.72
CA ASP A 382 37.21 -31.37 -13.02
C ASP A 382 37.69 -29.95 -12.71
N ARG A 383 38.15 -29.75 -11.47
CA ARG A 383 38.81 -28.51 -11.05
C ARG A 383 40.29 -28.81 -10.90
N ASP A 384 41.08 -28.28 -11.82
CA ASP A 384 42.53 -28.40 -11.79
C ASP A 384 43.08 -27.87 -10.45
N PRO A 385 43.92 -28.65 -9.73
CA PRO A 385 44.48 -28.22 -8.44
C PRO A 385 45.46 -27.04 -8.57
N ASP A 386 45.85 -26.67 -9.79
CA ASP A 386 46.79 -25.57 -10.04
C ASP A 386 46.12 -24.18 -10.10
N GLU A 387 44.78 -24.10 -10.11
CA GLU A 387 44.05 -22.83 -9.95
C GLU A 387 43.79 -22.45 -8.48
N LEU A 388 44.23 -23.25 -7.50
CA LEU A 388 44.00 -22.97 -6.07
C LEU A 388 44.90 -21.87 -5.48
N ALA A 389 45.85 -21.32 -6.24
CA ALA A 389 46.88 -20.43 -5.70
C ALA A 389 46.77 -18.95 -6.11
N SER A 390 45.78 -18.53 -6.90
CA SER A 390 45.65 -17.12 -7.30
C SER A 390 44.20 -16.67 -7.46
N ASP A 391 43.81 -15.68 -6.65
CA ASP A 391 42.66 -14.79 -6.81
C ASP A 391 41.24 -15.27 -6.43
N GLY A 392 41.09 -15.78 -5.21
CA GLY A 392 39.81 -15.71 -4.48
C GLY A 392 40.00 -15.02 -3.12
N PRO A 393 39.17 -14.04 -2.71
CA PRO A 393 39.33 -13.38 -1.42
C PRO A 393 39.19 -14.38 -0.26
N PRO A 394 40.07 -14.32 0.76
CA PRO A 394 40.06 -15.27 1.87
C PRO A 394 38.79 -15.06 2.71
N GLY A 395 37.97 -16.11 2.88
CA GLY A 395 36.78 -16.07 3.74
C GLY A 395 35.58 -16.93 3.31
N VAL A 396 35.63 -17.60 2.16
CA VAL A 396 34.46 -18.33 1.61
C VAL A 396 34.27 -19.74 2.20
N TRP A 397 35.12 -20.17 3.14
CA TRP A 397 35.21 -21.56 3.58
C TRP A 397 34.97 -21.75 5.09
N SER A 398 34.07 -20.98 5.68
CA SER A 398 33.60 -21.22 7.05
C SER A 398 32.16 -21.72 7.04
N ALA A 399 31.92 -22.88 7.66
CA ALA A 399 30.63 -23.52 7.86
C ALA A 399 29.73 -22.81 8.89
N GLU A 400 29.85 -21.49 9.01
CA GLU A 400 29.01 -20.68 9.89
C GLU A 400 27.78 -20.25 9.11
N LEU A 401 26.64 -20.86 9.48
CA LEU A 401 25.26 -20.38 9.32
C LEU A 401 25.11 -19.27 8.27
N ARG A 402 24.80 -19.65 7.02
CA ARG A 402 24.41 -18.68 5.99
C ARG A 402 23.18 -17.92 6.48
N PRO A 403 23.24 -16.60 6.71
CA PRO A 403 22.02 -15.81 6.76
C PRO A 403 21.43 -15.87 5.35
N ASN A 404 20.18 -16.33 5.24
CA ASN A 404 19.39 -16.47 4.03
C ASN A 404 19.90 -15.61 2.86
N ALA A 405 20.44 -16.27 1.83
CA ALA A 405 20.84 -15.60 0.60
C ALA A 405 19.62 -14.87 0.01
N PRO A 406 19.77 -13.60 -0.43
CA PRO A 406 18.68 -12.85 -1.02
C PRO A 406 18.27 -13.51 -2.33
N THR A 407 16.96 -13.71 -2.47
CA THR A 407 16.27 -14.10 -3.71
C THR A 407 16.84 -13.33 -4.90
N GLU A 408 17.35 -14.05 -5.89
CA GLU A 408 17.86 -13.49 -7.13
C GLU A 408 16.74 -12.72 -7.85
N GLY A 409 16.95 -11.42 -8.02
CA GLY A 409 16.03 -10.52 -8.72
C GLY A 409 16.48 -9.07 -8.82
N SER A 410 17.59 -8.66 -8.18
CA SER A 410 18.15 -7.32 -8.35
C SER A 410 19.35 -7.37 -9.31
N VAL A 411 19.04 -7.30 -10.60
CA VAL A 411 20.02 -7.03 -11.64
C VAL A 411 20.27 -5.52 -11.71
N ARG A 412 21.56 -5.16 -11.69
CA ARG A 412 22.22 -3.90 -12.11
C ARG A 412 22.22 -2.70 -11.14
N GLY A 413 23.42 -2.40 -10.64
CA GLY A 413 23.81 -1.01 -10.38
C GLY A 413 25.07 -0.81 -9.53
N GLY A 414 26.25 -0.97 -10.13
CA GLY A 414 27.44 -0.14 -9.86
C GLY A 414 28.20 -0.35 -8.55
N ASP A 415 29.38 -0.97 -8.68
CA ASP A 415 30.47 -0.89 -7.70
C ASP A 415 30.81 0.56 -7.32
N GLY A 416 30.72 0.87 -6.04
CA GLY A 416 31.34 2.03 -5.40
C GLY A 416 32.15 1.55 -4.19
N PRO A 417 33.38 2.05 -3.97
CA PRO A 417 34.22 1.63 -2.85
C PRO A 417 33.83 2.46 -1.62
N ASN A 418 32.73 2.09 -0.97
CA ASN A 418 32.49 2.45 0.42
C ASN A 418 31.76 1.28 1.06
N GLY A 419 32.40 0.67 2.05
CA GLY A 419 31.87 -0.47 2.80
C GLY A 419 30.48 -0.15 3.31
N ASP A 420 29.50 -0.76 2.67
CA ASP A 420 28.11 -0.67 3.05
C ASP A 420 27.99 -1.38 4.41
N HIS A 421 27.92 -0.59 5.48
CA HIS A 421 27.44 -1.07 6.76
C HIS A 421 26.05 -1.67 6.50
N ARG A 422 25.98 -2.99 6.29
CA ARG A 422 24.74 -3.76 6.28
C ARG A 422 24.13 -3.68 7.68
N GLY A 423 23.54 -2.52 7.97
CA GLY A 423 22.75 -2.28 9.16
C GLY A 423 21.56 -3.22 9.18
N VAL A 424 21.06 -3.47 10.39
CA VAL A 424 19.83 -4.20 10.66
C VAL A 424 18.75 -3.74 9.68
N ARG A 425 18.23 -4.68 8.87
CA ARG A 425 17.19 -4.42 7.88
C ARG A 425 15.84 -4.39 8.61
N TYR A 426 15.30 -3.20 8.83
CA TYR A 426 13.96 -3.04 9.39
C TYR A 426 12.91 -3.15 8.27
N ASN A 427 11.85 -3.93 8.50
CA ASN A 427 10.68 -3.94 7.63
C ASN A 427 9.99 -2.57 7.71
N THR A 428 9.95 -1.85 6.59
CA THR A 428 9.32 -0.54 6.48
C THR A 428 7.86 -0.69 6.08
N ASN A 429 6.96 -0.47 7.03
CA ASN A 429 5.50 -0.46 6.83
C ASN A 429 4.94 0.93 7.17
N LEU A 430 3.71 1.26 6.75
CA LEU A 430 3.09 2.56 7.08
C LEU A 430 3.01 2.80 8.61
N HIS A 431 2.87 1.74 9.39
CA HIS A 431 2.93 1.83 10.86
C HIS A 431 4.27 2.38 11.36
N THR A 432 5.40 1.90 10.84
CA THR A 432 6.74 2.37 11.23
C THR A 432 7.05 3.80 10.77
N LEU A 433 6.38 4.26 9.70
CA LEU A 433 6.54 5.61 9.16
C LEU A 433 5.58 6.62 9.79
N PHE A 434 4.58 6.17 10.55
CA PHE A 434 3.52 7.01 11.09
C PHE A 434 4.03 8.19 11.92
N PRO A 435 4.96 8.01 12.89
CA PRO A 435 5.43 9.13 13.71
C PRO A 435 6.12 10.23 12.87
N ALA A 436 6.94 9.85 11.89
CA ALA A 436 7.61 10.78 10.99
C ALA A 436 6.60 11.51 10.08
N ARG A 437 5.60 10.79 9.58
CA ARG A 437 4.53 11.38 8.75
C ARG A 437 3.72 12.41 9.55
N LEU A 438 3.24 12.04 10.75
CA LEU A 438 2.46 12.94 11.59
C LEU A 438 3.27 14.17 12.04
N ALA A 439 4.56 14.00 12.36
CA ALA A 439 5.45 15.12 12.66
C ALA A 439 5.56 16.10 11.47
N SER A 440 5.69 15.57 10.25
CA SER A 440 5.71 16.40 9.04
C SER A 440 4.43 17.24 8.89
N ASP A 441 3.27 16.68 9.20
CA ASP A 441 1.99 17.42 9.13
C ASP A 441 1.92 18.55 10.16
N ILE A 442 2.48 18.35 11.35
CA ILE A 442 2.57 19.40 12.39
C ILE A 442 3.45 20.57 11.90
N PHE A 443 4.64 20.27 11.39
CA PHE A 443 5.53 21.30 10.84
C PHE A 443 4.92 22.01 9.63
N GLN A 444 4.32 21.25 8.72
CA GLN A 444 3.57 21.77 7.59
C GLN A 444 2.51 22.74 8.06
N ARG A 445 1.66 22.33 9.00
CA ARG A 445 0.57 23.15 9.50
C ARG A 445 1.06 24.42 10.16
N ALA A 446 2.11 24.35 10.99
CA ALA A 446 2.69 25.52 11.64
C ALA A 446 3.18 26.55 10.61
N VAL A 447 3.93 26.11 9.60
CA VAL A 447 4.47 26.98 8.55
C VAL A 447 3.38 27.54 7.65
N VAL A 448 2.46 26.70 7.16
CA VAL A 448 1.35 27.13 6.29
C VAL A 448 0.44 28.11 7.01
N THR A 449 0.15 27.85 8.29
CA THR A 449 -0.66 28.75 9.12
C THR A 449 0.04 30.09 9.31
N CYS A 450 1.35 30.11 9.58
CA CYS A 450 2.12 31.36 9.67
C CYS A 450 2.10 32.16 8.36
N LEU A 451 2.36 31.49 7.22
CA LEU A 451 2.42 32.13 5.90
C LEU A 451 1.06 32.65 5.42
N LEU A 452 -0.02 31.91 5.69
CA LEU A 452 -1.37 32.26 5.25
C LEU A 452 -2.19 33.04 6.28
N THR A 453 -1.63 33.36 7.45
CA THR A 453 -2.30 34.18 8.47
C THR A 453 -2.85 35.50 7.91
N PRO A 454 -2.13 36.27 7.05
CA PRO A 454 -2.68 37.51 6.48
C PRO A 454 -3.93 37.25 5.62
N LEU A 455 -3.95 36.17 4.84
CA LEU A 455 -5.10 35.81 4.00
C LEU A 455 -6.28 35.33 4.85
N GLN A 456 -6.01 34.49 5.85
CA GLN A 456 -7.01 34.09 6.85
C GLN A 456 -7.64 35.31 7.52
N ALA A 457 -6.84 36.33 7.85
CA ALA A 457 -7.33 37.56 8.44
C ALA A 457 -8.32 38.28 7.51
N VAL A 458 -8.03 38.38 6.20
CA VAL A 458 -8.96 38.95 5.21
C VAL A 458 -10.29 38.19 5.21
N THR A 459 -10.25 36.86 5.10
CA THR A 459 -11.44 36.00 5.06
C THR A 459 -12.27 36.13 6.33
N ILE A 460 -11.64 36.04 7.50
CA ILE A 460 -12.30 36.13 8.80
C ILE A 460 -12.92 37.52 9.01
N ARG A 461 -12.22 38.60 8.62
CA ARG A 461 -12.74 39.96 8.71
C ARG A 461 -13.89 40.19 7.73
N LEU A 462 -13.80 39.67 6.51
CA LEU A 462 -14.88 39.72 5.53
C LEU A 462 -16.14 39.02 6.06
N LEU A 463 -15.97 37.83 6.65
CA LEU A 463 -17.03 37.08 7.31
C LEU A 463 -17.61 37.84 8.52
N ALA A 464 -16.77 38.36 9.40
CA ALA A 464 -17.22 39.11 10.57
C ALA A 464 -18.01 40.36 10.18
N ARG A 465 -17.52 41.14 9.21
CA ARG A 465 -18.18 42.36 8.74
C ARG A 465 -19.50 42.05 8.03
N SER A 466 -19.56 40.97 7.24
CA SER A 466 -20.81 40.58 6.57
C SER A 466 -21.87 40.14 7.59
N TYR A 467 -21.50 39.45 8.66
CA TYR A 467 -22.43 39.02 9.71
C TYR A 467 -22.83 40.17 10.64
N ILE A 468 -21.88 40.96 11.11
CA ILE A 468 -22.16 42.06 12.05
C ILE A 468 -22.97 43.15 11.37
N GLY A 469 -22.62 43.54 10.15
CA GLY A 469 -23.32 44.61 9.42
C GLY A 469 -24.80 44.32 9.15
N ARG A 470 -25.23 43.06 9.24
CA ARG A 470 -26.62 42.64 9.06
C ARG A 470 -27.45 42.67 10.34
N ARG A 471 -26.83 42.71 11.52
CA ARG A 471 -27.55 42.72 12.79
C ARG A 471 -28.13 44.11 13.08
N PRO A 472 -29.28 44.20 13.76
CA PRO A 472 -29.76 45.47 14.28
C PRO A 472 -28.70 46.07 15.23
N GLY A 473 -28.30 47.33 14.99
CA GLY A 473 -27.20 47.99 15.70
C GLY A 473 -25.79 47.62 15.20
N GLY A 474 -25.68 46.75 14.18
CA GLY A 474 -24.41 46.27 13.64
C GLY A 474 -23.51 47.37 13.07
N ALA A 475 -24.10 48.43 12.51
CA ALA A 475 -23.37 49.58 11.99
C ALA A 475 -22.50 50.27 13.06
N GLU A 476 -22.95 50.28 14.33
CA GLU A 476 -22.21 50.86 15.45
C GLU A 476 -21.10 49.93 15.97
N ALA A 477 -21.22 48.62 15.75
CA ALA A 477 -20.24 47.62 16.15
C ALA A 477 -19.11 47.41 15.11
N LEU A 478 -19.34 47.75 13.85
CA LEU A 478 -18.36 47.64 12.75
C LEU A 478 -17.01 48.35 12.98
N PRO A 479 -16.93 49.53 13.64
CA PRO A 479 -15.66 50.17 13.98
C PRO A 479 -14.76 49.32 14.89
N GLY A 480 -15.34 48.40 15.67
CA GLY A 480 -14.61 47.46 16.51
C GLY A 480 -13.95 46.29 15.75
N VAL A 481 -14.25 46.13 14.46
CA VAL A 481 -13.70 45.09 13.58
C VAL A 481 -12.60 45.69 12.71
N PHE A 482 -11.51 44.94 12.50
CA PHE A 482 -10.43 45.34 11.59
C PHE A 482 -10.92 45.57 10.15
N GLY A 483 -10.17 46.37 9.39
CA GLY A 483 -10.41 46.58 7.97
C GLY A 483 -10.12 45.32 7.14
N ILE A 484 -10.70 45.21 5.94
CA ILE A 484 -10.55 44.01 5.10
C ILE A 484 -9.10 43.84 4.60
N SER A 485 -8.28 44.89 4.59
CA SER A 485 -6.87 44.80 4.19
C SER A 485 -6.09 43.82 5.09
N PRO A 486 -5.22 42.95 4.52
CA PRO A 486 -4.53 41.88 5.24
C PRO A 486 -3.75 42.41 6.46
N PHE A 487 -3.07 43.54 6.31
CA PHE A 487 -2.21 44.12 7.35
C PHE A 487 -2.81 45.34 8.05
N SER A 488 -4.08 45.70 7.78
CA SER A 488 -4.66 46.90 8.39
C SER A 488 -4.71 46.82 9.91
N ASP A 489 -4.21 47.88 10.55
CA ASP A 489 -4.18 48.13 11.99
C ASP A 489 -3.54 47.01 12.86
N LEU A 490 -2.73 46.12 12.28
CA LEU A 490 -2.04 45.07 13.04
C LEU A 490 -0.78 45.66 13.70
N SER A 491 -0.81 45.83 15.01
CA SER A 491 0.37 46.27 15.77
C SER A 491 1.43 45.16 15.86
N TRP A 492 2.71 45.52 15.97
CA TRP A 492 3.78 44.55 16.24
C TRP A 492 3.54 43.73 17.52
N ARG A 493 2.85 44.31 18.51
CA ARG A 493 2.40 43.60 19.71
C ARG A 493 1.36 42.53 19.36
N GLY A 494 0.41 42.84 18.48
CA GLY A 494 -0.55 41.88 17.96
C GLY A 494 0.14 40.72 17.23
N VAL A 495 1.12 41.02 16.37
CA VAL A 495 1.95 40.00 15.69
C VAL A 495 2.66 39.11 16.70
N GLY A 496 3.34 39.67 17.70
CA GLY A 496 4.02 38.89 18.73
C GLY A 496 3.07 37.95 19.49
N ARG A 497 1.84 38.39 19.78
CA ARG A 497 0.83 37.55 20.43
C ARG A 497 0.29 36.45 19.52
N LEU A 498 0.14 36.72 18.23
CA LEU A 498 -0.22 35.69 17.24
C LEU A 498 0.87 34.61 17.16
N VAL A 499 2.14 34.99 17.15
CA VAL A 499 3.27 34.06 17.19
C VAL A 499 3.23 33.21 18.47
N ILE A 500 2.98 33.83 19.63
CA ILE A 500 2.84 33.07 20.89
C ILE A 500 1.68 32.07 20.81
N LEU A 501 0.53 32.44 20.25
CA LEU A 501 -0.58 31.51 20.07
C LEU A 501 -0.22 30.36 19.12
N ASP A 502 0.45 30.64 18.01
CA ASP A 502 0.90 29.62 17.07
C ASP A 502 1.94 28.68 17.72
N MET A 503 2.82 29.20 18.60
CA MET A 503 3.74 28.37 19.39
C MET A 503 2.99 27.47 20.39
N VAL A 504 1.95 27.99 21.06
CA VAL A 504 1.12 27.17 21.96
C VAL A 504 0.37 26.09 21.17
N ALA A 505 -0.15 26.41 19.98
CA ALA A 505 -0.79 25.43 19.11
C ALA A 505 0.19 24.34 18.69
N PHE A 506 1.41 24.72 18.32
CA PHE A 506 2.48 23.77 17.99
C PHE A 506 2.83 22.87 19.18
N LEU A 507 2.92 23.42 20.40
CA LEU A 507 3.18 22.62 21.61
C LEU A 507 2.07 21.60 21.86
N ILE A 508 0.80 22.00 21.79
CA ILE A 508 -0.33 21.06 21.94
C ILE A 508 -0.27 19.96 20.87
N GLN A 509 0.03 20.32 19.63
CA GLN A 509 0.18 19.36 18.55
C GLN A 509 1.36 18.40 18.77
N ALA A 510 2.48 18.90 19.30
CA ALA A 510 3.64 18.08 19.65
C ALA A 510 3.33 17.09 20.78
N GLU A 511 2.53 17.49 21.78
CA GLU A 511 2.06 16.58 22.83
C GLU A 511 1.07 15.53 22.30
N ILE A 512 0.18 15.90 21.38
CA ILE A 512 -0.69 14.92 20.72
C ILE A 512 0.16 13.92 19.92
N TRP A 513 1.18 14.41 19.21
CA TRP A 513 2.10 13.54 18.48
C TRP A 513 2.88 12.61 19.39
N SER A 514 3.37 13.08 20.55
CA SER A 514 4.14 12.24 21.49
C SER A 514 3.27 11.10 22.04
N VAL A 515 2.02 11.39 22.40
CA VAL A 515 1.03 10.38 22.83
C VAL A 515 0.74 9.39 21.70
N MET A 516 0.50 9.87 20.48
CA MET A 516 0.20 9.01 19.34
C MET A 516 1.40 8.12 18.95
N ALA A 517 2.61 8.66 19.01
CA ALA A 517 3.84 7.90 18.76
C ALA A 517 4.03 6.82 19.82
N LEU A 518 3.78 7.11 21.10
CA LEU A 518 3.81 6.13 22.17
C LEU A 518 2.79 5.00 21.94
N VAL A 519 1.55 5.34 21.56
CA VAL A 519 0.51 4.34 21.23
C VAL A 519 0.94 3.48 20.04
N SER A 520 1.58 4.07 19.02
CA SER A 520 2.12 3.33 17.87
C SER A 520 3.24 2.36 18.28
N GLU A 521 4.14 2.76 19.17
CA GLU A 521 5.18 1.86 19.70
C GLU A 521 4.59 0.72 20.52
N CYS A 522 3.60 0.99 21.39
CA CYS A 522 2.93 -0.06 22.15
C CYS A 522 2.23 -1.09 21.25
N LEU A 523 1.65 -0.66 20.13
CA LEU A 523 1.02 -1.55 19.15
C LEU A 523 2.04 -2.25 18.23
N ARG A 524 3.32 -1.90 18.31
CA ARG A 524 4.41 -2.57 17.60
C ARG A 524 4.91 -3.82 18.34
N GLU A 525 4.79 -3.84 19.67
CA GLU A 525 5.29 -4.95 20.52
C GLU A 525 4.40 -6.21 20.49
N GLU A 526 3.22 -6.15 19.87
CA GLU A 526 2.29 -7.29 19.80
C GLU A 526 2.55 -8.26 18.63
N GLU A 527 3.60 -8.08 17.82
CA GLU A 527 4.07 -9.12 16.90
C GLU A 527 5.05 -10.05 17.64
N PRO A 528 4.63 -11.26 18.06
CA PRO A 528 5.53 -12.18 18.74
C PRO A 528 6.65 -12.60 17.79
N GLU A 529 7.89 -12.47 18.25
CA GLU A 529 9.04 -13.19 17.71
C GLU A 529 8.73 -14.70 17.83
N ASN A 530 8.27 -15.30 16.72
CA ASN A 530 8.15 -16.75 16.56
C ASN A 530 9.32 -17.28 15.73
#